data_AF-D8QL64-F1
#
_entry.id   AF-D8QL64-F1
#
_cell.length_a   1.000
_cell.length_b   1.000
_cell.length_c   1.000
_cell.angle_alpha   90.00
_cell.angle_beta   90.00
_cell.angle_gamma   90.00
#
_symmetry.space_group_name_H-M   'P 1'
#
loop_
_entity.id
_entity.type
_entity.pdbx_description
1 polymer ?
#
loop_
_entity_poly.entity_id
_entity_poly.type
_entity_poly.pdbx_seq_one_letter_code
_entity_poly.pdbx_strand_id
1 'polypeptide(L)'
;VGGTSGIGHGMAYALARATKGNARIVIVGRNQAAAKELIASFPSPANTLSSFVPCDVTLMRNVHAAAKDIKLQLPTINYLVISAGFFSLNGRTDTDEGIDRKLAAHYYARWTSINDLLPQVKAAQEKGEDAKVMSVFSAGHGGPIDVDDLGLKRTYSLKNAADQGTTYNDLALEEFAARNPTISFSHIYPGGVRTGII
;
A
#
# COMPACT_ATOMS: atom_id res chain seq x y z
N VAL A 1 -2.37 -3.95 0.57
CA VAL A 1 -2.10 -3.23 1.84
C VAL A 1 -3.07 -2.08 2.01
N GLY A 2 -3.78 -1.99 3.14
CA GLY A 2 -4.87 -1.02 3.34
C GLY A 2 -6.24 -1.52 2.85
N GLY A 3 -6.51 -2.83 2.98
CA GLY A 3 -7.70 -3.47 2.39
C GLY A 3 -8.91 -3.58 3.31
N THR A 4 -8.85 -3.04 4.53
CA THR A 4 -9.93 -3.21 5.53
C THR A 4 -11.07 -2.20 5.40
N SER A 5 -10.90 -1.15 4.58
CA SER A 5 -11.93 -0.15 4.32
C SER A 5 -11.67 0.58 3.00
N GLY A 6 -12.65 1.37 2.55
CA GLY A 6 -12.51 2.31 1.43
C GLY A 6 -12.04 1.67 0.13
N ILE A 7 -11.09 2.32 -0.54
CA ILE A 7 -10.63 1.94 -1.87
C ILE A 7 -10.02 0.52 -1.89
N GLY A 8 -9.12 0.21 -0.95
CA GLY A 8 -8.47 -1.10 -0.91
C GLY A 8 -9.45 -2.25 -0.68
N HIS A 9 -10.47 -2.02 0.15
CA HIS A 9 -11.57 -2.97 0.35
C HIS A 9 -12.35 -3.18 -0.96
N GLY A 10 -12.76 -2.08 -1.61
CA GLY A 10 -13.49 -2.13 -2.89
C GLY A 10 -12.70 -2.82 -4.00
N MET A 11 -11.39 -2.58 -4.09
CA MET A 11 -10.51 -3.23 -5.05
C MET A 11 -10.42 -4.74 -4.81
N ALA A 12 -10.26 -5.18 -3.56
CA ALA A 12 -10.21 -6.60 -3.23
C ALA A 12 -11.55 -7.30 -3.54
N TYR A 13 -12.67 -6.68 -3.20
CA TYR A 13 -14.01 -7.18 -3.55
C TYR A 13 -14.21 -7.30 -5.07
N ALA A 14 -13.86 -6.25 -5.81
CA ALA A 14 -13.98 -6.24 -7.27
C ALA A 14 -13.11 -7.31 -7.92
N LEU A 15 -11.85 -7.46 -7.48
CA LEU A 15 -10.92 -8.46 -8.00
C LEU A 15 -11.45 -9.88 -7.77
N ALA A 16 -11.89 -10.20 -6.55
CA ALA A 16 -12.43 -11.52 -6.23
C ALA A 16 -13.63 -11.90 -7.12
N ARG A 17 -14.50 -10.94 -7.43
CA ARG A 17 -15.65 -11.16 -8.32
C ARG A 17 -15.25 -11.26 -9.78
N ALA A 18 -14.36 -10.39 -10.25
CA ALA A 18 -13.89 -10.39 -11.63
C ALA A 18 -13.18 -11.70 -11.99
N THR A 19 -12.42 -12.28 -11.06
CA THR A 19 -11.77 -13.58 -11.23
C THR A 19 -12.68 -14.78 -10.93
N LYS A 20 -13.96 -14.54 -10.59
CA LYS A 20 -14.92 -15.57 -10.17
C LYS A 20 -14.40 -16.44 -9.02
N GLY A 21 -13.67 -15.84 -8.07
CA GLY A 21 -13.09 -16.54 -6.92
C GLY A 21 -11.74 -17.19 -7.18
N ASN A 22 -11.19 -17.12 -8.40
CA ASN A 22 -9.91 -17.75 -8.75
C ASN A 22 -8.68 -16.88 -8.40
N ALA A 23 -8.82 -15.94 -7.47
CA ALA A 23 -7.72 -15.14 -6.95
C ALA A 23 -7.58 -15.37 -5.44
N ARG A 24 -6.36 -15.69 -4.99
CA ARG A 24 -6.01 -15.69 -3.57
C ARG A 24 -5.63 -14.28 -3.14
N ILE A 25 -6.33 -13.71 -2.17
CA ILE A 25 -6.16 -12.31 -1.77
C ILE A 25 -5.66 -12.24 -0.32
N VAL A 26 -4.61 -11.47 -0.06
CA VAL A 26 -4.15 -11.19 1.31
C VAL A 26 -4.51 -9.75 1.68
N ILE A 27 -5.41 -9.62 2.65
CA ILE A 27 -5.83 -8.33 3.17
C ILE A 27 -4.88 -7.92 4.30
N VAL A 28 -4.24 -6.77 4.15
CA VAL A 28 -3.36 -6.20 5.20
C VAL A 28 -4.00 -4.94 5.75
N GLY A 29 -4.09 -4.84 7.08
CA GLY A 29 -4.63 -3.66 7.75
C GLY A 29 -4.84 -3.88 9.25
N ARG A 30 -5.57 -2.97 9.90
CA ARG A 30 -5.76 -2.98 11.36
C ARG A 30 -7.02 -3.71 11.83
N ASN A 31 -8.08 -3.68 11.03
CA ASN A 31 -9.38 -4.23 11.42
C ASN A 31 -9.57 -5.66 10.91
N GLN A 32 -9.30 -6.64 11.77
CA GLN A 32 -9.46 -8.06 11.46
C GLN A 32 -10.91 -8.45 11.18
N ALA A 33 -11.88 -7.87 11.90
CA ALA A 33 -13.30 -8.19 11.71
C ALA A 33 -13.77 -7.79 10.31
N ALA A 34 -13.46 -6.56 9.89
CA ALA A 34 -13.80 -6.07 8.55
C ALA A 34 -13.11 -6.88 7.43
N ALA A 35 -11.86 -7.33 7.66
CA ALA A 35 -11.18 -8.21 6.72
C ALA A 35 -11.85 -9.59 6.59
N LYS A 36 -12.24 -10.19 7.72
CA LYS A 36 -12.93 -11.50 7.74
C LYS A 36 -14.28 -11.42 7.04
N GLU A 37 -15.05 -10.37 7.30
CA GLU A 37 -16.34 -10.12 6.64
C GLU A 37 -16.16 -9.99 5.12
N LEU A 38 -15.19 -9.19 4.69
CA LEU A 38 -14.84 -9.04 3.27
C LEU A 38 -14.47 -10.38 2.64
N ILE A 39 -13.56 -11.15 3.27
CA ILE A 39 -13.12 -12.44 2.75
C ILE A 39 -14.28 -13.42 2.64
N ALA A 40 -15.18 -13.47 3.64
CA ALA A 40 -16.36 -14.32 3.61
C ALA A 40 -17.31 -13.97 2.45
N SER A 41 -17.32 -12.73 1.97
CA SER A 41 -18.14 -12.28 0.83
C SER A 41 -17.60 -12.70 -0.55
N PHE A 42 -16.35 -13.18 -0.63
CA PHE A 42 -15.75 -13.55 -1.91
C PHE A 42 -16.39 -14.82 -2.51
N PRO A 43 -16.42 -14.97 -3.85
CA PRO A 43 -16.78 -16.24 -4.46
C PRO A 43 -15.78 -17.34 -4.09
N SER A 44 -16.25 -18.57 -3.93
CA SER A 44 -15.37 -19.74 -3.75
C SER A 44 -14.49 -19.96 -4.99
N PRO A 45 -13.21 -20.37 -4.85
CA PRO A 45 -12.53 -20.71 -3.59
C PRO A 45 -11.83 -19.54 -2.88
N ALA A 46 -11.94 -18.30 -3.37
CA ALA A 46 -11.23 -17.16 -2.76
C ALA A 46 -11.61 -16.91 -1.30
N ASN A 47 -12.85 -17.19 -0.88
CA ASN A 47 -13.30 -17.04 0.50
C ASN A 47 -12.57 -17.95 1.51
N THR A 48 -11.96 -19.05 1.07
CA THR A 48 -11.19 -19.95 1.92
C THR A 48 -9.67 -19.83 1.70
N LEU A 49 -9.25 -19.47 0.48
CA LEU A 49 -7.83 -19.31 0.15
C LEU A 49 -7.24 -17.97 0.64
N SER A 50 -8.09 -16.94 0.74
CA SER A 50 -7.68 -15.59 1.13
C SER A 50 -7.42 -15.50 2.63
N SER A 51 -6.49 -14.62 3.02
CA SER A 51 -6.08 -14.46 4.41
C SER A 51 -5.98 -13.00 4.82
N PHE A 52 -5.82 -12.76 6.13
CA PHE A 52 -5.62 -11.45 6.71
C PHE A 52 -4.31 -11.40 7.46
N VAL A 53 -3.57 -10.30 7.30
CA VAL A 53 -2.34 -10.00 8.05
C VAL A 53 -2.52 -8.69 8.81
N PRO A 54 -2.50 -8.69 10.15
CA PRO A 54 -2.62 -7.47 10.95
C PRO A 54 -1.38 -6.59 10.76
N CYS A 55 -1.60 -5.30 10.48
CA CYS A 55 -0.51 -4.34 10.35
C CYS A 55 -1.02 -2.92 10.60
N ASP A 56 -0.39 -2.22 11.56
CA ASP A 56 -0.42 -0.76 11.60
C ASP A 56 0.75 -0.23 10.78
N VAL A 57 0.41 0.30 9.60
CA VAL A 57 1.37 0.84 8.64
C VAL A 57 2.06 2.12 9.10
N THR A 58 1.62 2.73 10.20
CA THR A 58 2.31 3.90 10.76
C THR A 58 3.63 3.53 11.46
N LEU A 59 3.96 2.24 11.58
CA LEU A 59 5.20 1.75 12.17
C LEU A 59 5.92 0.81 11.19
N MET A 60 7.13 1.15 10.76
CA MET A 60 7.86 0.41 9.73
C MET A 60 8.23 -0.99 10.21
N ARG A 61 8.53 -1.17 11.50
CA ARG A 61 8.74 -2.51 12.08
C ARG A 61 7.55 -3.45 11.84
N ASN A 62 6.32 -2.92 11.87
CA ASN A 62 5.12 -3.70 11.61
C ASN A 62 4.97 -4.02 10.12
N VAL A 63 5.39 -3.11 9.23
CA VAL A 63 5.38 -3.35 7.77
C VAL A 63 6.38 -4.46 7.42
N HIS A 64 7.59 -4.42 7.98
CA HIS A 64 8.60 -5.47 7.82
C HIS A 64 8.12 -6.83 8.35
N ALA A 65 7.50 -6.86 9.54
CA ALA A 65 6.95 -8.07 10.13
C ALA A 65 5.82 -8.66 9.26
N ALA A 66 4.86 -7.82 8.85
CA ALA A 66 3.77 -8.24 7.96
C ALA A 66 4.30 -8.76 6.63
N ALA A 67 5.30 -8.11 6.03
CA ALA A 67 5.92 -8.58 4.81
C ALA A 67 6.57 -9.96 5.02
N LYS A 68 7.29 -10.18 6.13
CA LYS A 68 7.85 -11.50 6.47
C LYS A 68 6.76 -12.59 6.53
N ASP A 69 5.64 -12.31 7.19
CA ASP A 69 4.53 -13.27 7.30
C ASP A 69 3.86 -13.56 5.96
N ILE A 70 3.74 -12.55 5.09
CA ILE A 70 3.21 -12.71 3.73
C ILE A 70 4.14 -13.60 2.90
N LYS A 71 5.46 -13.39 2.98
CA LYS A 71 6.46 -14.18 2.25
C LYS A 71 6.42 -15.67 2.60
N LEU A 72 6.09 -16.01 3.84
CA LEU A 72 5.92 -17.39 4.27
C LEU A 72 4.66 -18.04 3.68
N GLN A 73 3.63 -17.26 3.37
CA GLN A 73 2.34 -17.74 2.85
C GLN A 73 2.25 -17.75 1.32
N LEU A 74 2.98 -16.84 0.68
CA LEU A 74 2.91 -16.56 -0.75
C LEU A 74 4.32 -16.57 -1.38
N PRO A 75 4.70 -17.64 -2.09
CA PRO A 75 5.98 -17.68 -2.79
C PRO A 75 6.03 -16.69 -3.98
N THR A 76 4.86 -16.29 -4.52
CA THR A 76 4.74 -15.30 -5.59
C THR A 76 3.61 -14.31 -5.30
N ILE A 77 3.72 -13.10 -5.84
CA ILE A 77 2.69 -12.04 -5.76
C ILE A 77 2.51 -11.44 -7.16
N ASN A 78 1.39 -11.72 -7.80
CA ASN A 78 1.05 -11.14 -9.11
C ASN A 78 0.69 -9.66 -9.01
N TYR A 79 -0.03 -9.27 -7.95
CA TYR A 79 -0.51 -7.91 -7.78
C TYR A 79 -0.25 -7.42 -6.36
N LEU A 80 0.64 -6.43 -6.23
CA LEU A 80 0.88 -5.71 -4.98
C LEU A 80 0.22 -4.35 -5.03
N VAL A 81 -0.89 -4.19 -4.31
CA VAL A 81 -1.63 -2.92 -4.24
C VAL A 81 -1.46 -2.30 -2.86
N ILE A 82 -1.04 -1.04 -2.78
CA ILE A 82 -0.97 -0.26 -1.55
C ILE A 82 -1.92 0.93 -1.62
N SER A 83 -2.93 0.93 -0.75
CA SER A 83 -3.93 2.00 -0.63
C SER A 83 -4.04 2.56 0.78
N ALA A 84 -3.15 2.14 1.70
CA ALA A 84 -3.23 2.53 3.10
C ALA A 84 -2.98 4.04 3.27
N GLY A 85 -3.83 4.67 4.06
CA GLY A 85 -3.77 6.10 4.35
C GLY A 85 -4.86 6.49 5.32
N PHE A 86 -4.75 7.70 5.85
CA PHE A 86 -5.73 8.34 6.71
C PHE A 86 -5.66 9.84 6.53
N PHE A 87 -6.73 10.54 6.90
CA PHE A 87 -6.77 11.99 6.94
C PHE A 87 -6.71 12.48 8.40
N SER A 88 -6.02 13.58 8.64
CA SER A 88 -5.99 14.25 9.95
C SER A 88 -5.56 15.70 9.77
N LEU A 89 -6.20 16.62 10.49
CA LEU A 89 -5.82 18.03 10.54
C LEU A 89 -4.73 18.33 11.58
N ASN A 90 -4.29 17.31 12.32
CA ASN A 90 -3.21 17.48 13.29
C ASN A 90 -1.91 17.86 12.58
N GLY A 91 -1.09 18.65 13.27
CA GLY A 91 0.28 18.98 12.87
C GLY A 91 1.18 17.74 12.76
N ARG A 92 2.49 17.95 12.83
CA ARG A 92 3.43 16.83 12.86
C ARG A 92 3.17 16.00 14.11
N THR A 93 3.03 14.70 13.93
CA THR A 93 2.79 13.74 15.01
C THR A 93 3.74 12.60 14.80
N ASP A 94 4.82 12.55 15.57
CA ASP A 94 5.84 11.51 15.39
C ASP A 94 5.40 10.18 16.03
N THR A 95 5.80 9.09 15.39
CA THR A 95 5.78 7.74 15.94
C THR A 95 6.94 7.56 16.91
N ASP A 96 6.96 6.44 17.62
CA ASP A 96 8.12 6.05 18.44
C ASP A 96 9.37 5.70 17.61
N GLU A 97 9.25 5.65 16.27
CA GLU A 97 10.35 5.51 15.32
C GLU A 97 10.85 6.88 14.82
N GLY A 98 10.29 8.00 15.32
CA GLY A 98 10.69 9.36 14.95
C GLY A 98 10.23 9.82 13.57
N ILE A 99 9.25 9.12 12.98
CA ILE A 99 8.66 9.42 11.67
C ILE A 99 7.28 10.05 11.89
N ASP A 100 6.95 11.13 11.18
CA ASP A 100 5.59 11.66 11.21
C ASP A 100 4.57 10.59 10.78
N ARG A 101 3.47 10.43 11.51
CA ARG A 101 2.46 9.40 11.25
C ARG A 101 1.87 9.47 9.84
N LYS A 102 1.67 10.66 9.27
CA LYS A 102 1.15 10.80 7.91
C LYS A 102 2.24 10.39 6.93
N LEU A 103 3.47 10.89 7.08
CA LEU A 103 4.57 10.48 6.22
C LEU A 103 4.87 8.97 6.30
N ALA A 104 4.74 8.37 7.49
CA ALA A 104 4.85 6.94 7.71
C ALA A 104 3.82 6.16 6.89
N ALA A 105 2.53 6.52 6.97
CA ALA A 105 1.48 5.82 6.21
C ALA A 105 1.43 6.19 4.72
N HIS A 106 1.65 7.46 4.38
CA HIS A 106 1.47 8.02 3.05
C HIS A 106 2.68 7.82 2.14
N TYR A 107 3.87 7.57 2.68
CA TYR A 107 5.08 7.32 1.89
C TYR A 107 5.85 6.08 2.36
N TYR A 108 6.41 6.10 3.56
CA TYR A 108 7.37 5.06 3.97
C TYR A 108 6.77 3.66 3.98
N ALA A 109 5.53 3.49 4.46
CA ALA A 109 4.86 2.20 4.41
C ALA A 109 4.71 1.64 3.01
N ARG A 110 4.50 2.52 2.01
CA ARG A 110 4.35 2.14 0.61
C ARG A 110 5.68 1.70 0.05
N TRP A 111 6.71 2.52 0.23
CA TRP A 111 8.07 2.20 -0.18
C TRP A 111 8.54 0.88 0.45
N THR A 112 8.40 0.73 1.76
CA THR A 112 8.81 -0.47 2.51
C THR A 112 8.01 -1.69 2.08
N SER A 113 6.68 -1.58 1.90
CA SER A 113 5.86 -2.69 1.41
C SER A 113 6.31 -3.16 0.02
N ILE A 114 6.62 -2.23 -0.88
CA ILE A 114 7.12 -2.55 -2.22
C ILE A 114 8.48 -3.21 -2.13
N ASN A 115 9.44 -2.58 -1.44
CA ASN A 115 10.80 -3.08 -1.29
C ASN A 115 10.83 -4.51 -0.71
N ASP A 116 10.09 -4.75 0.37
CA ASP A 116 10.17 -6.02 1.12
C ASP A 116 9.47 -7.20 0.45
N LEU A 117 8.49 -6.92 -0.41
CA LEU A 117 7.70 -7.90 -1.16
C LEU A 117 8.09 -7.96 -2.65
N LEU A 118 8.98 -7.07 -3.11
CA LEU A 118 9.51 -7.08 -4.48
C LEU A 118 10.08 -8.44 -4.88
N PRO A 119 10.78 -9.21 -4.02
CA PRO A 119 11.24 -10.55 -4.38
C PRO A 119 10.11 -11.50 -4.82
N GLN A 120 8.94 -11.42 -4.20
CA GLN A 120 7.78 -12.26 -4.54
C GLN A 120 7.09 -11.80 -5.83
N VAL A 121 7.12 -10.49 -6.09
CA VAL A 121 6.64 -9.92 -7.36
C VAL A 121 7.56 -10.35 -8.51
N LYS A 122 8.89 -10.28 -8.31
CA LYS A 122 9.88 -10.81 -9.25
C LYS A 122 9.70 -12.30 -9.50
N ALA A 123 9.49 -13.08 -8.44
CA ALA A 123 9.27 -14.53 -8.58
C ALA A 123 8.01 -14.87 -9.41
N ALA A 124 6.97 -14.03 -9.39
CA ALA A 124 5.82 -14.18 -10.29
C ALA A 124 6.21 -13.87 -11.75
N GLN A 125 6.91 -12.75 -11.97
CA GLN A 125 7.39 -12.34 -13.28
C GLN A 125 8.35 -13.36 -13.91
N GLU A 126 9.28 -13.93 -13.14
CA GLU A 126 10.24 -14.95 -13.57
C GLU A 126 9.56 -16.27 -13.99
N LYS A 127 8.37 -16.56 -13.44
CA LYS A 127 7.52 -17.67 -13.87
C LYS A 127 6.70 -17.37 -15.12
N GLY A 128 6.85 -16.17 -15.70
CA GLY A 128 6.05 -15.72 -16.84
C GLY A 128 4.62 -15.33 -16.49
N GLU A 129 4.32 -15.12 -15.19
CA GLU A 129 3.01 -14.65 -14.75
C GLU A 129 2.92 -13.11 -14.83
N ASP A 130 1.70 -12.56 -14.87
CA ASP A 130 1.52 -11.12 -14.77
C ASP A 130 1.94 -10.63 -13.38
N ALA A 131 2.71 -9.54 -13.33
CA ALA A 131 3.32 -9.00 -12.12
C ALA A 131 3.26 -7.46 -12.16
N LYS A 132 2.50 -6.87 -11.24
CA LYS A 132 2.28 -5.42 -11.17
C LYS A 132 2.25 -4.89 -9.74
N VAL A 133 2.75 -3.67 -9.58
CA VAL A 133 2.72 -2.92 -8.32
C VAL A 133 1.94 -1.63 -8.52
N MET A 134 1.00 -1.36 -7.61
CA MET A 134 0.18 -0.16 -7.65
C MET A 134 0.17 0.55 -6.30
N SER A 135 0.50 1.83 -6.28
CA SER A 135 0.30 2.73 -5.14
C SER A 135 -0.89 3.65 -5.43
N VAL A 136 -1.91 3.62 -4.58
CA VAL A 136 -3.09 4.49 -4.66
C VAL A 136 -2.90 5.67 -3.71
N PHE A 137 -2.66 6.85 -4.26
CA PHE A 137 -2.55 8.10 -3.51
C PHE A 137 -2.91 9.28 -4.43
N SER A 138 -2.05 10.29 -4.60
CA SER A 138 -2.40 11.53 -5.32
C SER A 138 -1.51 11.78 -6.55
N ALA A 139 -1.18 10.74 -7.32
CA ALA A 139 -0.28 10.79 -8.48
C ALA A 139 -0.41 12.07 -9.32
N GLY A 140 0.73 12.71 -9.59
CA GLY A 140 0.83 13.93 -10.40
C GLY A 140 0.30 15.21 -9.73
N HIS A 141 -0.19 15.15 -8.49
CA HIS A 141 -0.65 16.31 -7.71
C HIS A 141 0.34 16.68 -6.60
N GLY A 142 1.62 16.35 -6.81
CA GLY A 142 2.69 16.66 -5.87
C GLY A 142 3.14 18.12 -5.92
N GLY A 143 4.16 18.43 -5.14
CA GLY A 143 4.80 19.74 -5.10
C GLY A 143 6.32 19.66 -4.92
N PRO A 144 6.99 20.81 -4.77
CA PRO A 144 8.44 20.85 -4.59
C PRO A 144 8.85 20.14 -3.30
N ILE A 145 9.94 19.38 -3.38
CA ILE A 145 10.58 18.69 -2.26
C ILE A 145 11.68 19.58 -1.68
N ASP A 146 11.76 19.64 -0.34
CA ASP A 146 12.95 20.13 0.36
C ASP A 146 13.89 18.94 0.63
N VAL A 147 14.95 18.81 -0.17
CA VAL A 147 15.91 17.71 -0.04
C VAL A 147 16.71 17.77 1.25
N ASP A 148 16.78 18.94 1.89
CA ASP A 148 17.44 19.13 3.19
C ASP A 148 16.48 18.84 4.37
N ASP A 149 15.21 18.54 4.11
CA ASP A 149 14.20 18.20 5.12
C ASP A 149 13.22 17.10 4.66
N LEU A 150 13.74 16.00 4.10
CA LEU A 150 12.90 14.89 3.58
C LEU A 150 11.93 14.31 4.62
N GLY A 151 12.29 14.37 5.89
CA GLY A 151 11.46 13.92 7.01
C GLY A 151 10.40 14.92 7.47
N LEU A 152 10.31 16.10 6.83
CA LEU A 152 9.47 17.24 7.23
C LEU A 152 9.65 17.59 8.71
N LYS A 153 10.90 17.68 9.19
CA LYS A 153 11.19 17.97 10.59
C LYS A 153 11.14 19.46 10.92
N ARG A 154 11.46 20.31 9.95
CA ARG A 154 11.58 21.77 10.10
C ARG A 154 10.46 22.49 9.36
N THR A 155 10.13 22.05 8.14
CA THR A 155 9.17 22.73 7.24
C THR A 155 7.81 22.03 7.21
N TYR A 156 7.42 21.37 8.29
CA TYR A 156 6.15 20.66 8.32
C TYR A 156 4.95 21.61 8.15
N SER A 157 4.06 21.27 7.23
CA SER A 157 2.69 21.75 7.17
C SER A 157 1.80 20.65 6.59
N LEU A 158 0.48 20.74 6.76
CA LEU A 158 -0.44 19.77 6.14
C LEU A 158 -0.28 19.74 4.61
N LYS A 159 -0.07 20.92 4.00
CA LYS A 159 0.20 21.06 2.57
C LYS A 159 1.52 20.37 2.18
N ASN A 160 2.61 20.65 2.89
CA ASN A 160 3.91 20.03 2.58
C ASN A 160 3.88 18.51 2.78
N ALA A 161 3.19 18.01 3.81
CA ALA A 161 3.02 16.57 4.01
C ALA A 161 2.26 15.88 2.85
N ALA A 162 1.22 16.53 2.33
CA ALA A 162 0.45 16.02 1.19
C ALA A 162 1.26 16.10 -0.12
N ASP A 163 1.80 17.27 -0.43
CA ASP A 163 2.50 17.56 -1.68
C ASP A 163 3.81 16.76 -1.80
N GLN A 164 4.68 16.84 -0.79
CA GLN A 164 5.96 16.13 -0.83
C GLN A 164 5.74 14.63 -0.70
N GLY A 165 4.80 14.18 0.13
CA GLY A 165 4.42 12.77 0.21
C GLY A 165 3.98 12.21 -1.14
N THR A 166 3.29 13.02 -1.95
CA THR A 166 2.89 12.66 -3.31
C THR A 166 4.08 12.58 -4.25
N THR A 167 4.92 13.63 -4.30
CA THR A 167 6.13 13.65 -5.14
C THR A 167 7.09 12.52 -4.79
N TYR A 168 7.22 12.17 -3.50
CA TYR A 168 8.00 11.01 -3.06
C TYR A 168 7.48 9.70 -3.65
N ASN A 169 6.15 9.52 -3.73
CA ASN A 169 5.57 8.36 -4.37
C ASN A 169 5.79 8.36 -5.89
N ASP A 170 5.63 9.50 -6.57
CA ASP A 170 5.91 9.60 -8.01
C ASP A 170 7.36 9.15 -8.29
N LEU A 171 8.34 9.76 -7.61
CA LEU A 171 9.76 9.43 -7.78
C LEU A 171 10.10 7.99 -7.37
N ALA A 172 9.54 7.49 -6.27
CA ALA A 172 9.80 6.13 -5.83
C ALA A 172 9.31 5.09 -6.85
N LEU A 173 8.11 5.28 -7.41
CA LEU A 173 7.53 4.35 -8.38
C LEU A 173 8.27 4.42 -9.72
N GLU A 174 8.72 5.61 -10.15
CA GLU A 174 9.63 5.77 -11.30
C GLU A 174 10.95 5.01 -11.09
N GLU A 175 11.58 5.18 -9.93
CA GLU A 175 12.85 4.51 -9.62
C GLU A 175 12.70 2.99 -9.52
N PHE A 176 11.60 2.49 -8.92
CA PHE A 176 11.32 1.06 -8.91
C PHE A 176 11.12 0.51 -10.33
N ALA A 177 10.43 1.24 -11.22
CA ALA A 177 10.27 0.84 -12.61
C ALA A 177 11.62 0.80 -13.36
N ALA A 178 12.45 1.84 -13.19
CA ALA A 178 13.77 1.92 -13.82
C ALA A 178 14.67 0.74 -13.43
N ARG A 179 14.62 0.32 -12.16
CA ARG A 179 15.40 -0.83 -11.65
C ARG A 179 14.80 -2.20 -12.00
N ASN A 180 13.55 -2.25 -12.43
CA ASN A 180 12.82 -3.49 -12.67
C ASN A 180 11.97 -3.38 -13.96
N PRO A 181 12.62 -3.24 -15.14
CA PRO A 181 11.96 -2.81 -16.37
C PRO A 181 10.91 -3.79 -16.93
N THR A 182 10.86 -5.02 -16.41
CA THR A 182 9.89 -6.05 -16.80
C THR A 182 8.63 -6.09 -15.91
N ILE A 183 8.58 -5.30 -14.84
CA ILE A 183 7.45 -5.22 -13.91
C ILE A 183 6.81 -3.84 -14.06
N SER A 184 5.48 -3.78 -14.15
CA SER A 184 4.78 -2.49 -14.18
C SER A 184 4.60 -1.92 -12.78
N PHE A 185 5.00 -0.66 -12.60
CA PHE A 185 4.77 0.13 -11.39
C PHE A 185 3.86 1.29 -11.73
N SER A 186 2.85 1.56 -10.91
CA SER A 186 1.91 2.66 -11.14
C SER A 186 1.58 3.40 -9.86
N HIS A 187 1.66 4.73 -9.91
CA HIS A 187 1.06 5.61 -8.92
C HIS A 187 -0.24 6.15 -9.50
N ILE A 188 -1.34 6.02 -8.77
CA ILE A 188 -2.69 6.35 -9.25
C ILE A 188 -3.34 7.38 -8.31
N TYR A 189 -3.97 8.39 -8.90
CA TYR A 189 -4.93 9.27 -8.22
C TYR A 189 -6.37 8.80 -8.52
N PRO A 190 -7.12 8.30 -7.51
CA PRO A 190 -8.47 7.78 -7.72
C PRO A 190 -9.55 8.87 -7.76
N GLY A 191 -9.17 10.14 -7.63
CA GLY A 191 -10.12 11.23 -7.41
C GLY A 191 -10.71 11.21 -5.99
N GLY A 192 -11.77 12.01 -5.79
CA GLY A 192 -12.54 11.99 -4.56
C GLY A 192 -13.41 10.73 -4.47
N VAL A 193 -13.13 9.86 -3.49
CA VAL A 193 -13.91 8.63 -3.25
C VAL A 193 -14.58 8.71 -1.88
N ARG A 194 -15.89 8.46 -1.83
CA ARG A 194 -16.66 8.41 -0.58
C ARG A 194 -16.20 7.21 0.26
N THR A 195 -15.36 7.47 1.25
CA THR A 195 -14.77 6.47 2.16
C THR A 195 -14.79 6.98 3.60
N GLY A 196 -14.57 6.10 4.58
CA GLY A 196 -14.34 6.49 5.98
C GLY A 196 -12.90 6.93 6.25
N ILE A 197 -12.30 7.73 5.36
CA ILE A 197 -10.90 8.19 5.47
C ILE A 197 -10.73 9.31 6.52
N ILE A 198 -11.83 9.96 6.88
CA ILE A 198 -11.97 10.98 7.93
C ILE A 198 -12.37 10.28 9.23
#